data_AF-A0A926PMV3-F1
#
_entry.id   AF-A0A926PMV3-F1
#
_cell.length_a   1.000
_cell.length_b   1.000
_cell.length_c   1.000
_cell.angle_alpha   90.00
_cell.angle_beta   90.00
_cell.angle_gamma   90.00
#
_symmetry.space_group_name_H-M   'P 1'
#
loop_
_entity.id
_entity.type
_entity.pdbx_description
1 polymer ?
#
loop_
_entity_poly.entity_id
_entity_poly.type
_entity_poly.pdbx_seq_one_letter_code
_entity_poly.pdbx_strand_id
1 'polypeptide(L)'
;MRYTPYDFNNIKLLSFAAVCSLALVGLANTNTGVAVLHKVQQVPATLTRLLATPTAKGAVAICAAEGNCTATGQLTRYAAGHSDPGNGAWNVGRFSSQHGDSPGEADQKQLARLRSQGERLLNTAKREKVSLNVEEIINAVDLANQSPLAALDPQGGYVHRLKQCRHQGKQGKAAVLCARTRSYRNPVTGVLEAPGLGNSPARVNRDQQRRIDAISDVLEADR
;
A
#
# COMPACT_ATOMS: atom_id res chain seq x y z
N MET A 1 30.38 -12.06 12.37
CA MET A 1 29.24 -12.87 11.90
C MET A 1 28.94 -12.48 10.46
N ARG A 2 29.08 -13.41 9.52
CA ARG A 2 28.84 -13.19 8.09
C ARG A 2 27.37 -13.52 7.80
N TYR A 3 26.66 -12.60 7.17
CA TYR A 3 25.25 -12.72 6.80
C TYR A 3 25.16 -13.36 5.41
N THR A 4 24.47 -14.49 5.29
CA THR A 4 24.14 -15.14 4.02
C THR A 4 22.79 -14.60 3.50
N PRO A 5 22.71 -14.07 2.28
CA PRO A 5 21.44 -13.69 1.66
C PRO A 5 20.67 -14.93 1.18
N TYR A 6 19.34 -14.90 1.35
CA TYR A 6 18.42 -15.92 0.85
C TYR A 6 18.39 -15.90 -0.69
N ASP A 7 18.66 -17.06 -1.29
CA ASP A 7 18.55 -17.37 -2.70
C ASP A 7 17.10 -17.74 -3.04
N PHE A 8 16.48 -17.01 -3.97
CA PHE A 8 15.13 -17.26 -4.50
C PHE A 8 15.15 -17.70 -5.97
N ASN A 9 16.18 -18.42 -6.41
CA ASN A 9 16.14 -19.11 -7.69
C ASN A 9 15.79 -20.58 -7.49
N ASN A 10 14.51 -20.94 -7.70
CA ASN A 10 14.08 -22.25 -8.25
C ASN A 10 12.56 -22.37 -8.29
N ILE A 11 11.90 -21.80 -9.31
CA ILE A 11 10.73 -22.46 -9.91
C ILE A 11 10.83 -22.32 -11.42
N LYS A 12 10.99 -23.47 -12.08
CA LYS A 12 11.13 -23.62 -13.52
C LYS A 12 9.85 -23.19 -14.25
N LEU A 13 10.09 -22.55 -15.40
CA LEU A 13 9.19 -22.41 -16.54
C LEU A 13 8.37 -23.70 -16.78
N LEU A 14 7.04 -23.56 -16.84
CA LEU A 14 6.19 -24.43 -17.64
C LEU A 14 5.20 -23.55 -18.40
N SER A 15 5.55 -23.31 -19.65
CA SER A 15 4.68 -22.85 -20.72
C SER A 15 3.53 -23.83 -20.94
N PHE A 16 2.29 -23.34 -21.01
CA PHE A 16 1.21 -24.02 -21.73
C PHE A 16 0.35 -23.00 -22.47
N ALA A 17 0.23 -23.26 -23.77
CA ALA A 17 -0.60 -22.53 -24.72
C ALA A 17 -2.08 -22.91 -24.58
N ALA A 18 -2.91 -22.02 -25.13
CA ALA A 18 -4.36 -22.03 -25.32
C ALA A 18 -5.03 -23.39 -25.56
N VAL A 19 -6.28 -23.56 -25.07
CA VAL A 19 -7.44 -24.02 -25.87
C VAL A 19 -8.76 -23.50 -25.23
N CYS A 20 -9.62 -22.88 -26.04
CA CYS A 20 -11.06 -22.75 -25.82
C CYS A 20 -11.74 -24.12 -25.65
N SER A 21 -12.80 -24.18 -24.83
CA SER A 21 -14.15 -24.70 -25.20
C SER A 21 -14.90 -25.19 -23.96
N LEU A 22 -16.17 -24.78 -23.88
CA LEU A 22 -17.15 -25.35 -22.97
C LEU A 22 -17.25 -26.86 -23.18
N ALA A 23 -17.19 -27.62 -22.09
CA ALA A 23 -17.87 -28.91 -21.98
C ALA A 23 -18.45 -29.02 -20.56
N LEU A 24 -19.77 -28.88 -20.47
CA LEU A 24 -20.55 -29.36 -19.34
C LEU A 24 -20.50 -30.89 -19.38
N VAL A 25 -19.78 -31.51 -18.45
CA VAL A 25 -20.05 -32.88 -18.00
C VAL A 25 -19.74 -32.92 -16.51
N GLY A 26 -20.77 -33.13 -15.70
CA GLY A 26 -20.61 -33.36 -14.28
C GLY A 26 -19.98 -34.72 -14.00
N LEU A 27 -19.21 -34.79 -12.92
CA LEU A 27 -19.18 -35.91 -11.97
C LEU A 27 -18.26 -35.58 -10.79
N ALA A 28 -18.74 -35.96 -9.61
CA ALA A 28 -17.98 -36.32 -8.41
C ALA A 28 -17.26 -35.21 -7.61
N ASN A 29 -18.03 -34.64 -6.67
CA ASN A 29 -17.75 -34.76 -5.23
C ASN A 29 -16.27 -34.74 -4.80
N THR A 30 -15.69 -33.55 -4.69
CA THR A 30 -14.62 -33.29 -3.71
C THR A 30 -14.76 -31.87 -3.16
N ASN A 31 -14.92 -31.75 -1.83
CA ASN A 31 -14.95 -30.48 -1.08
C ASN A 31 -13.64 -29.66 -1.18
N THR A 32 -12.70 -30.06 -2.02
CA THR A 32 -11.43 -29.38 -2.28
C THR A 32 -11.54 -28.30 -3.37
N GLY A 33 -12.46 -28.44 -4.33
CA GLY A 33 -12.64 -27.44 -5.40
C GLY A 33 -13.26 -26.11 -4.93
N VAL A 34 -14.22 -26.19 -3.99
CA VAL A 34 -14.89 -25.01 -3.40
C VAL A 34 -13.93 -24.23 -2.49
N ALA A 35 -13.01 -24.92 -1.80
CA ALA A 35 -12.03 -24.29 -0.93
C ALA A 35 -10.96 -23.49 -1.69
N VAL A 36 -10.65 -23.86 -2.94
CA VAL A 36 -9.69 -23.13 -3.78
C VAL A 36 -10.34 -21.88 -4.40
N LEU A 37 -11.64 -21.93 -4.73
CA LEU A 37 -12.40 -20.76 -5.22
C LEU A 37 -12.78 -19.76 -4.10
N HIS A 38 -12.86 -20.19 -2.84
CA HIS A 38 -13.09 -19.30 -1.70
C HIS A 38 -11.86 -18.49 -1.25
N LYS A 39 -10.69 -18.75 -1.85
CA LYS A 39 -9.44 -18.03 -1.52
C LYS A 39 -9.16 -16.82 -2.41
N VAL A 40 -10.12 -16.42 -3.25
CA VAL A 40 -10.20 -15.03 -3.70
C VAL A 40 -10.72 -14.23 -2.50
N GLN A 41 -9.79 -13.84 -1.63
CA GLN A 41 -10.05 -12.93 -0.52
C GLN A 41 -10.91 -11.79 -1.04
N GLN A 42 -12.14 -11.69 -0.55
CA GLN A 42 -13.02 -10.57 -0.83
C GLN A 42 -12.34 -9.34 -0.26
N VAL A 43 -11.61 -8.61 -1.11
CA VAL A 43 -11.17 -7.24 -0.85
C VAL A 43 -12.40 -6.50 -0.34
N PRO A 44 -12.35 -5.86 0.84
CA PRO A 44 -13.51 -5.12 1.33
C PRO A 44 -13.98 -4.15 0.26
N ALA A 45 -15.30 -4.10 -0.01
CA ALA A 45 -15.86 -3.36 -1.15
C ALA A 45 -15.35 -1.90 -1.25
N THR A 46 -15.08 -1.28 -0.10
CA THR A 46 -14.43 0.03 -0.01
C THR A 46 -13.05 0.04 -0.68
N LEU A 47 -12.17 -0.91 -0.36
CA LEU A 47 -10.83 -0.99 -0.93
C LEU A 47 -10.87 -1.33 -2.43
N THR A 48 -11.78 -2.21 -2.85
CA THR A 48 -12.02 -2.52 -4.27
C THR A 48 -12.35 -1.26 -5.05
N ARG A 49 -13.27 -0.43 -4.53
CA ARG A 49 -13.65 0.84 -5.16
C ARG A 49 -12.53 1.87 -5.16
N LEU A 50 -11.84 2.02 -4.03
CA LEU A 50 -10.77 3.02 -3.88
C LEU A 50 -9.58 2.76 -4.81
N LEU A 51 -9.30 1.50 -5.11
CA LEU A 51 -8.17 1.06 -5.91
C LEU A 51 -8.63 0.32 -7.18
N ALA A 52 -9.82 0.60 -7.72
CA ALA A 52 -10.41 -0.14 -8.85
C ALA A 52 -9.59 0.00 -10.15
N THR A 53 -9.01 1.17 -10.38
CA THR A 53 -8.16 1.51 -11.52
C THR A 53 -7.05 2.45 -11.05
N PRO A 54 -6.00 2.70 -11.85
CA PRO A 54 -4.99 3.70 -11.52
C PRO A 54 -5.54 5.15 -11.40
N THR A 55 -6.76 5.39 -11.90
CA THR A 55 -7.47 6.66 -11.83
C THR A 55 -8.61 6.66 -10.80
N ALA A 56 -8.82 5.55 -10.08
CA ALA A 56 -9.78 5.52 -8.98
C ALA A 56 -9.36 6.49 -7.87
N LYS A 57 -10.32 7.05 -7.14
CA LYS A 57 -10.07 8.15 -6.18
C LYS A 57 -8.98 7.84 -5.15
N GLY A 58 -8.93 6.62 -4.60
CA GLY A 58 -7.87 6.21 -3.68
C GLY A 58 -6.50 6.06 -4.36
N ALA A 59 -6.46 5.58 -5.60
CA ALA A 59 -5.24 5.51 -6.40
C ALA A 59 -4.70 6.91 -6.76
N VAL A 60 -5.59 7.84 -7.12
CA VAL A 60 -5.22 9.25 -7.35
C VAL A 60 -4.68 9.89 -6.07
N ALA A 61 -5.29 9.61 -4.91
CA ALA A 61 -4.80 10.11 -3.63
C ALA A 61 -3.39 9.64 -3.30
N ILE A 62 -3.08 8.36 -3.53
CA ILE A 62 -1.72 7.83 -3.36
C ILE A 62 -0.76 8.46 -4.37
N CYS A 63 -1.18 8.61 -5.64
CA CYS A 63 -0.37 9.27 -6.67
C CYS A 63 -0.03 10.72 -6.31
N ALA A 64 -0.99 11.46 -5.75
CA ALA A 64 -0.77 12.83 -5.27
C ALA A 64 0.17 12.86 -4.06
N ALA A 65 0.04 11.91 -3.13
CA ALA A 65 0.96 11.77 -2.00
C ALA A 65 2.40 11.48 -2.43
N GLU A 66 2.60 10.68 -3.48
CA GLU A 66 3.91 10.49 -4.13
C GLU A 66 4.42 11.77 -4.83
N GLY A 67 3.54 12.70 -5.18
CA GLY A 67 3.86 13.91 -5.96
C GLY A 67 3.74 13.70 -7.48
N ASN A 68 3.30 12.52 -7.93
CA ASN A 68 3.17 12.16 -9.33
C ASN A 68 1.84 12.61 -9.95
N CYS A 69 0.86 13.00 -9.13
CA CYS A 69 -0.42 13.56 -9.57
C CYS A 69 -0.74 14.90 -8.90
N THR A 70 -1.52 15.73 -9.59
CA THR A 70 -2.31 16.80 -8.96
C THR A 70 -3.48 16.21 -8.15
N ALA A 71 -4.16 17.04 -7.36
CA ALA A 71 -5.34 16.61 -6.62
C ALA A 71 -6.49 16.10 -7.52
N THR A 72 -6.54 16.55 -8.79
CA THR A 72 -7.52 16.11 -9.79
C THR A 72 -7.07 14.89 -10.59
N GLY A 73 -5.90 14.32 -10.28
CA GLY A 73 -5.39 13.09 -10.91
C GLY A 73 -4.63 13.28 -12.22
N GLN A 74 -4.37 14.52 -12.62
CA GLN A 74 -3.48 14.83 -13.74
C GLN A 74 -2.03 14.50 -13.35
N LEU A 75 -1.27 13.89 -14.26
CA LEU A 75 0.12 13.53 -13.99
C LEU A 75 1.01 14.78 -13.93
N THR A 76 1.95 14.79 -13.00
CA THR A 76 3.03 15.79 -12.96
C THR A 76 4.24 15.29 -13.74
N ARG A 77 5.26 16.15 -13.90
CA ARG A 77 6.54 15.74 -14.51
C ARG A 77 7.24 14.59 -13.76
N TYR A 78 6.96 14.39 -12.47
CA TYR A 78 7.63 13.35 -11.67
C TYR A 78 7.17 11.93 -12.04
N ALA A 79 5.98 11.80 -12.65
CA ALA A 79 5.47 10.52 -13.15
C ALA A 79 6.25 9.99 -14.36
N ALA A 80 6.90 10.88 -15.14
CA ALA A 80 7.77 10.49 -16.25
C ALA A 80 9.05 9.78 -15.76
N GLY A 81 9.44 10.07 -14.52
CA GLY A 81 10.40 9.30 -13.75
C GLY A 81 11.32 10.18 -12.92
N HIS A 82 11.83 9.60 -11.83
CA HIS A 82 12.80 10.25 -10.95
C HIS A 82 13.63 9.22 -10.21
N SER A 83 14.84 9.62 -9.78
CA SER A 83 15.68 8.80 -8.91
C SER A 83 15.12 8.78 -7.49
N ASP A 84 15.02 7.59 -6.91
CA ASP A 84 14.65 7.36 -5.53
C ASP A 84 15.78 7.85 -4.59
N PRO A 85 15.50 8.76 -3.65
CA PRO A 85 16.53 9.29 -2.76
C PRO A 85 17.07 8.26 -1.74
N GLY A 86 16.36 7.15 -1.52
CA GLY A 86 16.73 6.10 -0.58
C GLY A 86 17.64 5.02 -1.15
N ASN A 87 17.50 4.66 -2.43
CA ASN A 87 18.31 3.62 -3.07
C ASN A 87 18.89 4.00 -4.46
N GLY A 88 18.58 5.18 -4.98
CA GLY A 88 19.05 5.66 -6.28
C GLY A 88 18.34 5.04 -7.49
N ALA A 89 17.38 4.13 -7.30
CA ALA A 89 16.68 3.46 -8.39
C ALA A 89 15.78 4.44 -9.18
N TRP A 90 15.53 4.15 -10.45
CA TRP A 90 14.63 4.94 -11.27
C TRP A 90 13.18 4.49 -11.06
N ASN A 91 12.35 5.40 -10.56
CA ASN A 91 10.93 5.18 -10.33
C ASN A 91 10.12 5.78 -11.47
N VAL A 92 9.06 5.11 -11.93
CA VAL A 92 8.14 5.60 -12.98
C VAL A 92 6.67 5.40 -12.64
N GLY A 93 5.78 6.11 -13.33
CA GLY A 93 4.33 5.94 -13.23
C GLY A 93 3.69 6.68 -12.06
N ARG A 94 2.39 6.42 -11.83
CA ARG A 94 1.58 7.10 -10.81
C ARG A 94 2.08 6.81 -9.40
N PHE A 95 2.58 5.62 -9.17
CA PHE A 95 2.90 5.13 -7.82
C PHE A 95 4.40 5.06 -7.52
N SER A 96 5.26 5.68 -8.34
CA SER A 96 6.72 5.62 -8.22
C SER A 96 7.25 4.18 -8.20
N SER A 97 6.87 3.37 -9.20
CA SER A 97 7.20 1.95 -9.25
C SER A 97 8.56 1.69 -9.91
N GLN A 98 9.30 0.71 -9.36
CA GLN A 98 10.54 0.14 -9.92
C GLN A 98 10.28 -1.14 -10.72
N HIS A 99 9.01 -1.53 -10.86
CA HIS A 99 8.62 -2.83 -11.43
C HIS A 99 7.73 -2.62 -12.64
N GLY A 100 8.26 -2.86 -13.84
CA GLY A 100 7.52 -2.78 -15.10
C GLY A 100 8.40 -2.26 -16.23
N ASP A 101 8.15 -2.71 -17.45
CA ASP A 101 8.92 -2.30 -18.63
C ASP A 101 8.33 -1.02 -19.26
N SER A 102 7.15 -0.58 -18.78
CA SER A 102 6.48 0.67 -19.15
C SER A 102 5.71 1.27 -17.96
N PRO A 103 5.41 2.58 -17.95
CA PRO A 103 4.63 3.21 -16.89
C PRO A 103 3.25 2.57 -16.67
N GLY A 104 2.56 2.16 -17.74
CA GLY A 104 1.24 1.55 -17.64
C GLY A 104 1.26 0.15 -17.00
N GLU A 105 2.24 -0.67 -17.36
CA GLU A 105 2.44 -1.97 -16.73
C GLU A 105 2.87 -1.82 -15.27
N ALA A 106 3.74 -0.84 -14.99
CA ALA A 106 4.19 -0.54 -13.65
C ALA A 106 3.04 -0.10 -12.73
N ASP A 107 2.13 0.72 -13.25
CA ASP A 107 0.92 1.12 -12.54
C ASP A 107 0.00 -0.07 -12.23
N GLN A 108 -0.17 -1.00 -13.17
CA GLN A 108 -1.00 -2.19 -12.95
C GLN A 108 -0.42 -3.12 -11.88
N LYS A 109 0.89 -3.42 -11.97
CA LYS A 109 1.58 -4.26 -10.99
C LYS A 109 1.54 -3.62 -9.60
N GLN A 110 1.80 -2.32 -9.52
CA GLN A 110 1.77 -1.62 -8.24
C GLN A 110 0.36 -1.54 -7.67
N LEU A 111 -0.67 -1.28 -8.49
CA LEU A 111 -2.06 -1.28 -8.03
C LEU A 111 -2.48 -2.63 -7.45
N ALA A 112 -2.07 -3.74 -8.08
CA ALA A 112 -2.30 -5.08 -7.54
C ALA A 112 -1.62 -5.29 -6.18
N ARG A 113 -0.37 -4.82 -6.04
CA ARG A 113 0.37 -4.84 -4.76
C ARG A 113 -0.33 -4.02 -3.68
N LEU A 114 -0.78 -2.80 -4.00
CA LEU A 114 -1.51 -1.93 -3.07
C LEU A 114 -2.81 -2.56 -2.58
N ARG A 115 -3.55 -3.25 -3.46
CA ARG A 115 -4.75 -4.02 -3.06
C ARG A 115 -4.40 -5.10 -2.05
N SER A 116 -3.39 -5.93 -2.34
CA SER A 116 -2.95 -7.00 -1.44
C SER A 116 -2.47 -6.45 -0.08
N GLN A 117 -1.71 -5.35 -0.08
CA GLN A 117 -1.28 -4.69 1.16
C GLN A 117 -2.47 -4.09 1.93
N GLY A 118 -3.42 -3.48 1.22
CA GLY A 118 -4.66 -2.95 1.81
C GLY A 118 -5.49 -4.04 2.47
N GLU A 119 -5.64 -5.21 1.85
CA GLU A 119 -6.32 -6.35 2.46
C GLU A 119 -5.65 -6.78 3.78
N ARG A 120 -4.31 -6.85 3.80
CA ARG A 120 -3.56 -7.17 5.02
C ARG A 120 -3.78 -6.13 6.12
N LEU A 121 -3.83 -4.84 5.77
CA LEU A 121 -4.14 -3.75 6.70
C LEU A 121 -5.56 -3.88 7.26
N LEU A 122 -6.55 -4.12 6.41
CA LEU A 122 -7.95 -4.25 6.83
C LEU A 122 -8.17 -5.50 7.69
N ASN A 123 -7.50 -6.61 7.39
CA ASN A 123 -7.49 -7.79 8.25
C ASN A 123 -6.86 -7.50 9.61
N THR A 124 -5.79 -6.70 9.65
CA THR A 124 -5.16 -6.26 10.90
C THR A 124 -6.10 -5.34 11.69
N ALA A 125 -6.74 -4.38 11.04
CA ALA A 125 -7.76 -3.51 11.64
C ALA A 125 -8.91 -4.32 12.26
N LYS A 126 -9.40 -5.35 11.55
CA LYS A 126 -10.42 -6.26 12.06
C LYS A 126 -9.96 -7.02 13.31
N ARG A 127 -8.75 -7.61 13.29
CA ARG A 127 -8.20 -8.32 14.46
C ARG A 127 -8.02 -7.39 15.66
N GLU A 128 -7.54 -6.17 15.41
CA GLU A 128 -7.31 -5.15 16.43
C GLU A 128 -8.57 -4.42 16.89
N LYS A 129 -9.73 -4.71 16.29
CA LYS A 129 -11.01 -4.03 16.51
C LYS A 129 -10.92 -2.52 16.29
N VAL A 130 -10.15 -2.10 15.28
CA VAL A 130 -9.99 -0.71 14.86
C VAL A 130 -10.86 -0.46 13.64
N SER A 131 -11.86 0.41 13.77
CA SER A 131 -12.60 0.89 12.60
C SER A 131 -11.77 1.96 11.87
N LEU A 132 -11.68 1.83 10.54
CA LEU A 132 -10.98 2.77 9.68
C LEU A 132 -11.99 3.47 8.77
N ASN A 133 -11.92 4.80 8.70
CA ASN A 133 -12.65 5.56 7.68
C ASN A 133 -11.88 5.53 6.34
N VAL A 134 -12.47 6.11 5.28
CA VAL A 134 -11.86 6.12 3.94
C VAL A 134 -10.48 6.77 3.91
N GLU A 135 -10.32 7.93 4.55
CA GLU A 135 -9.04 8.67 4.57
C GLU A 135 -7.95 7.87 5.32
N GLU A 136 -8.31 7.18 6.40
CA GLU A 136 -7.41 6.33 7.17
C GLU A 136 -7.01 5.07 6.40
N ILE A 137 -7.91 4.50 5.60
CA ILE A 137 -7.59 3.37 4.71
C ILE A 137 -6.57 3.81 3.66
N ILE A 138 -6.81 4.95 2.99
CA ILE A 138 -5.89 5.46 1.96
C ILE A 138 -4.54 5.77 2.57
N ASN A 139 -4.48 6.42 3.74
CA ASN A 139 -3.23 6.71 4.43
C ASN A 139 -2.47 5.45 4.85
N ALA A 140 -3.17 4.40 5.29
CA ALA A 140 -2.54 3.14 5.63
C ALA A 140 -1.90 2.48 4.40
N VAL A 141 -2.62 2.48 3.27
CA VAL A 141 -2.16 1.91 2.00
C VAL A 141 -1.00 2.73 1.41
N ASP A 142 -1.10 4.06 1.44
CA ASP A 142 -0.01 4.96 1.03
C ASP A 142 1.26 4.74 1.86
N LEU A 143 1.14 4.61 3.18
CA LEU A 143 2.29 4.27 4.01
C LEU A 143 2.87 2.89 3.65
N ALA A 144 2.03 1.91 3.27
CA ALA A 144 2.51 0.62 2.80
C ALA A 144 3.18 0.68 1.42
N ASN A 145 2.79 1.66 0.58
CA ASN A 145 3.50 1.98 -0.66
C ASN A 145 4.91 2.48 -0.35
N GLN A 146 4.99 3.49 0.52
CA GLN A 146 6.22 4.21 0.88
C GLN A 146 7.19 3.36 1.72
N SER A 147 6.68 2.66 2.72
CA SER A 147 7.46 1.85 3.66
C SER A 147 6.61 0.67 4.16
N PRO A 148 6.66 -0.47 3.44
CA PRO A 148 5.87 -1.66 3.79
C PRO A 148 6.05 -2.11 5.24
N LEU A 149 7.27 -2.05 5.79
CA LEU A 149 7.54 -2.41 7.19
C LEU A 149 6.83 -1.45 8.15
N ALA A 150 6.94 -0.14 7.97
CA ALA A 150 6.29 0.84 8.83
C ALA A 150 4.75 0.69 8.85
N ALA A 151 4.15 0.31 7.72
CA ALA A 151 2.70 0.10 7.65
C ALA A 151 2.25 -1.26 8.20
N LEU A 152 2.97 -2.34 7.86
CA LEU A 152 2.50 -3.72 8.00
C LEU A 152 3.12 -4.48 9.18
N ASP A 153 4.01 -3.85 9.95
CA ASP A 153 4.63 -4.50 11.11
C ASP A 153 3.55 -5.01 12.10
N PRO A 154 3.62 -6.30 12.51
CA PRO A 154 2.60 -6.92 13.35
C PRO A 154 2.56 -6.42 14.79
N GLN A 155 3.57 -5.66 15.25
CA GLN A 155 3.69 -5.13 16.61
C GLN A 155 3.76 -3.60 16.66
N GLY A 156 4.06 -2.94 15.53
CA GLY A 156 4.28 -1.51 15.45
C GLY A 156 3.71 -0.84 14.21
N GLY A 157 3.00 -1.57 13.35
CA GLY A 157 2.44 -1.07 12.11
C GLY A 157 1.32 -0.04 12.29
N TYR A 158 0.89 0.56 11.18
CA TYR A 158 -0.02 1.71 11.15
C TYR A 158 -1.27 1.53 12.01
N VAL A 159 -1.95 0.38 11.88
CA VAL A 159 -3.19 0.08 12.60
C VAL A 159 -2.97 0.10 14.12
N HIS A 160 -1.88 -0.51 14.60
CA HIS A 160 -1.53 -0.52 16.02
C HIS A 160 -1.24 0.89 16.52
N ARG A 161 -0.47 1.67 15.74
CA ARG A 161 -0.14 3.06 16.09
C ARG A 161 -1.36 3.96 16.09
N LEU A 162 -2.28 3.79 15.13
CA LEU A 162 -3.53 4.55 15.09
C LEU A 162 -4.39 4.28 16.33
N LYS A 163 -4.53 3.01 16.72
CA LYS A 163 -5.21 2.63 17.97
C LYS A 163 -4.56 3.31 19.19
N GLN A 164 -3.23 3.24 19.32
CA GLN A 164 -2.49 3.91 20.40
C GLN A 164 -2.70 5.43 20.39
N CYS A 165 -2.62 6.08 19.22
CA CYS A 165 -2.78 7.52 19.09
C CYS A 165 -4.21 7.97 19.43
N ARG A 166 -5.23 7.19 19.06
CA ARG A 166 -6.63 7.44 19.44
C ARG A 166 -6.86 7.28 20.94
N HIS A 167 -6.26 6.27 21.58
CA HIS A 167 -6.29 6.14 23.04
C HIS A 167 -5.65 7.34 23.76
N GLN A 168 -4.75 8.07 23.10
CA GLN A 168 -4.17 9.32 23.59
C GLN A 168 -5.04 10.56 23.25
N GLY A 169 -6.29 10.37 22.86
CA GLY A 169 -7.24 11.44 22.55
C GLY A 169 -7.05 12.10 21.18
N LYS A 170 -6.14 11.61 20.34
CA LYS A 170 -5.95 12.18 19.00
C LYS A 170 -7.08 11.74 18.06
N GLN A 171 -7.53 12.65 17.22
CA GLN A 171 -8.61 12.43 16.26
C GLN A 171 -8.24 12.98 14.88
N GLY A 172 -8.99 12.57 13.85
CA GLY A 172 -8.81 13.05 12.46
C GLY A 172 -7.36 12.97 11.96
N LYS A 173 -6.92 14.00 11.23
CA LYS A 173 -5.56 14.11 10.69
C LYS A 173 -4.48 14.02 11.76
N ALA A 174 -4.73 14.50 12.98
CA ALA A 174 -3.76 14.41 14.08
C ALA A 174 -3.52 12.97 14.54
N ALA A 175 -4.56 12.12 14.51
CA ALA A 175 -4.42 10.69 14.79
C ALA A 175 -3.64 9.98 13.67
N VAL A 176 -3.94 10.32 12.41
CA VAL A 176 -3.25 9.78 11.24
C VAL A 176 -1.77 10.16 11.25
N LEU A 177 -1.43 11.44 11.44
CA LEU A 177 -0.04 11.90 11.52
C LEU A 177 0.71 11.20 12.65
N CYS A 178 0.09 11.09 13.83
CA CYS A 178 0.67 10.36 14.95
C CYS A 178 0.95 8.89 14.59
N ALA A 179 -0.01 8.22 13.94
CA ALA A 179 0.13 6.83 13.53
C ALA A 179 1.27 6.65 12.52
N ARG A 180 1.25 7.42 11.43
CA ARG A 180 2.24 7.37 10.36
C ARG A 180 3.66 7.65 10.85
N THR A 181 3.83 8.68 11.68
CA THR A 181 5.16 9.03 12.21
C THR A 181 5.69 8.02 13.22
N ARG A 182 4.82 7.45 14.08
CA ARG A 182 5.22 6.40 15.04
C ARG A 182 5.45 5.05 14.40
N SER A 183 4.87 4.79 13.23
CA SER A 183 5.09 3.57 12.46
C SER A 183 6.53 3.37 12.01
N TYR A 184 7.31 4.45 11.90
CA TYR A 184 8.76 4.36 11.63
C TYR A 184 9.59 4.02 12.86
N ARG A 185 8.99 3.89 14.05
CA ARG A 185 9.72 3.51 15.26
C ARG A 185 9.62 2.02 15.50
N ASN A 186 10.78 1.40 15.67
CA ASN A 186 10.90 0.03 16.10
C ASN A 186 10.02 -0.20 17.35
N PRO A 187 9.09 -1.16 17.34
CA PRO A 187 8.17 -1.37 18.45
C PRO A 187 8.85 -1.88 19.72
N VAL A 188 10.04 -2.48 19.59
CA VAL A 188 10.81 -3.04 20.72
C VAL A 188 11.77 -2.00 21.29
N THR A 189 12.58 -1.36 20.44
CA THR A 189 13.66 -0.47 20.89
C THR A 189 13.25 1.01 20.94
N GLY A 190 12.17 1.40 20.28
CA GLY A 190 11.73 2.80 20.14
C GLY A 190 12.59 3.64 19.18
N VAL A 191 13.66 3.06 18.63
CA VAL A 191 14.57 3.70 17.68
C VAL A 191 13.81 4.05 16.39
N LEU A 192 14.12 5.22 15.83
CA LEU A 192 13.57 5.65 14.55
C LEU A 192 14.30 4.95 13.40
N GLU A 193 13.56 4.24 12.56
CA GLU A 193 14.04 3.45 11.42
C GLU A 193 13.43 4.01 10.13
N ALA A 194 13.92 5.19 9.73
CA ALA A 194 13.50 5.92 8.54
C ALA A 194 14.72 6.39 7.72
N PRO A 195 15.58 5.49 7.20
CA PRO A 195 16.82 5.86 6.55
C PRO A 195 16.61 6.75 5.31
N GLY A 196 15.58 6.47 4.50
CA GLY A 196 15.20 7.32 3.35
C GLY A 196 14.74 8.74 3.73
N LEU A 197 14.46 8.97 5.02
CA LEU A 197 14.14 10.29 5.59
C LEU A 197 15.26 10.78 6.53
N GLY A 198 16.44 10.17 6.45
CA GLY A 198 17.63 10.51 7.22
C GLY A 198 17.53 10.22 8.72
N ASN A 199 16.68 9.28 9.13
CA ASN A 199 16.40 8.96 10.54
C ASN A 199 16.13 10.21 11.40
N SER A 200 15.49 11.22 10.81
CA SER A 200 15.20 12.50 11.46
C SER A 200 13.71 12.60 11.81
N PRO A 201 13.34 12.71 13.09
CA PRO A 201 11.94 12.86 13.49
C PRO A 201 11.25 14.05 12.80
N ALA A 202 11.96 15.16 12.62
CA ALA A 202 11.43 16.35 11.96
C ALA A 202 11.17 16.13 10.46
N ARG A 203 12.07 15.42 9.76
CA ARG A 203 11.88 15.09 8.33
C ARG A 203 10.73 14.11 8.14
N VAL A 204 10.65 13.09 9.00
CA VAL A 204 9.53 12.14 9.01
C VAL A 204 8.21 12.88 9.24
N ASN A 205 8.14 13.73 10.27
CA ASN A 205 6.91 14.48 10.53
C ASN A 205 6.47 15.35 9.34
N ARG A 206 7.38 16.12 8.74
CA ARG A 206 7.07 16.97 7.58
C ARG A 206 6.63 16.18 6.35
N ASP A 207 7.34 15.10 6.01
CA ASP A 207 6.98 14.29 4.84
C ASP A 207 5.62 13.59 5.04
N GLN A 208 5.39 13.02 6.22
CA GLN A 208 4.11 12.37 6.51
C GLN A 208 2.95 13.36 6.54
N GLN A 209 3.15 14.58 7.06
CA GLN A 209 2.15 15.64 7.02
C GLN A 209 1.82 16.03 5.56
N ARG A 210 2.84 16.29 4.74
CA ARG A 210 2.67 16.62 3.31
C ARG A 210 1.86 15.54 2.57
N ARG A 211 2.13 14.26 2.83
CA ARG A 211 1.38 13.15 2.22
C ARG A 211 -0.08 13.10 2.66
N ILE A 212 -0.34 13.31 3.95
CA ILE A 212 -1.71 13.39 4.48
C ILE A 212 -2.47 14.53 3.79
N ASP A 213 -1.86 15.71 3.68
CA ASP A 213 -2.50 16.87 3.06
C ASP A 213 -2.82 16.61 1.58
N ALA A 214 -1.89 16.05 0.81
CA ALA A 214 -2.14 15.66 -0.58
C ALA A 214 -3.29 14.64 -0.73
N ILE A 215 -3.41 13.69 0.20
CA ILE A 215 -4.53 12.74 0.23
C ILE A 215 -5.84 13.48 0.52
N SER A 216 -5.86 14.37 1.51
CA SER A 216 -7.06 15.12 1.87
C SER A 216 -7.51 16.02 0.72
N ASP A 217 -6.59 16.71 0.04
CA ASP A 217 -6.88 17.59 -1.10
C ASP A 217 -7.63 16.81 -2.21
N VAL A 218 -7.20 15.59 -2.51
CA VAL A 218 -7.88 14.71 -3.49
C VAL A 218 -9.27 14.31 -3.01
N LEU A 219 -9.43 14.05 -1.70
CA LEU A 219 -10.73 13.69 -1.14
C LEU A 219 -11.72 14.86 -1.17
N GLU A 220 -11.21 16.08 -1.05
CA GLU A 220 -11.96 17.34 -1.03
C GLU A 220 -12.22 17.92 -2.43
N ALA A 221 -11.39 17.63 -3.43
CA ALA A 221 -11.47 18.20 -4.78
C ALA A 221 -12.76 17.90 -5.59
N ASP A 222 -13.65 17.01 -5.08
CA ASP A 222 -14.95 16.69 -5.69
C ASP A 222 -16.14 17.11 -4.80
N ARG A 223 -15.95 18.02 -3.84
CA ARG A 223 -17.03 18.57 -3.00
C ARG A 223 -17.60 19.86 -3.55
#